data_AF-A0A2N8KV42-F1
#
_entry.id   AF-A0A2N8KV42-F1
#
_cell.length_a   1.000
_cell.length_b   1.000
_cell.length_c   1.000
_cell.angle_alpha   90.00
_cell.angle_beta   90.00
_cell.angle_gamma   90.00
#
_symmetry.space_group_name_H-M   'P 1'
#
loop_
_entity.id
_entity.type
_entity.pdbx_description
1 polymer ?
#
loop_
_entity_poly.entity_id
_entity_poly.type
_entity_poly.pdbx_seq_one_letter_code
_entity_poly.pdbx_strand_id
1 'polypeptide(L)'
;MAFVLGNAPQGELGLVQAHAQAEGVRPQVGKALKDAVALIKSGKYKDALAKVHEAEAVSGRNATENYNIEAMRMAAASGAGDTDSMVKAFEALKASGKLSGAEQLRYIESIAGTYLRNKDNARALTWAQRYFKEGGNSPTMKQVLTSAQFNSGDMGSIIKDTEAEIAADEKAGRTPSQDKLNLLLSAAIRQKDGNAEQLAIAKLLNYYPRKELWTQVLGALQSKKGFSDRFTLDVYRLKLATGNLKDANDYMEMAQLAAQAGYPEEGKAVVDKGFAANVLGQGKEGERHKRLNDLMVKRIGEAKAALPEVEKTAQAAKDGNALVSLGLATAFRGDAAKGVKYIEQGIEKGNLARPDDAKLYLGLAQSMAGDASKAQATWRSVKGTDGSADLARLWGIHSRSAKR
;
A
#
# COMPACT_ATOMS: atom_id res chain seq x y z
N MET A 1 15.17 -31.58 1.01
CA MET A 1 14.58 -32.94 1.00
C MET A 1 13.54 -33.00 -0.11
N ALA A 2 13.76 -33.84 -1.12
CA ALA A 2 12.76 -34.08 -2.15
C ALA A 2 11.58 -34.83 -1.53
N PHE A 3 10.44 -34.17 -1.38
CA PHE A 3 9.18 -34.83 -1.05
C PHE A 3 8.75 -35.66 -2.26
N VAL A 4 9.15 -36.93 -2.26
CA VAL A 4 8.55 -37.94 -3.13
C VAL A 4 7.15 -38.21 -2.58
N LEU A 5 6.16 -37.46 -3.05
CA LEU A 5 4.75 -37.89 -3.00
C LEU A 5 4.59 -39.02 -4.01
N GLY A 6 5.20 -40.15 -3.67
CA GLY A 6 5.20 -41.38 -4.44
C GLY A 6 3.95 -42.17 -4.12
N ASN A 7 3.06 -42.21 -5.09
CA ASN A 7 2.31 -43.36 -5.60
C ASN A 7 1.00 -42.82 -6.13
N ALA A 8 0.83 -42.83 -7.46
CA ALA A 8 -0.50 -42.85 -8.03
C ALA A 8 -1.28 -43.96 -7.29
N PRO A 9 -2.46 -43.67 -6.72
CA PRO A 9 -3.14 -44.65 -5.90
C PRO A 9 -3.54 -45.79 -6.84
N GLN A 10 -2.84 -46.91 -6.75
CA GLN A 10 -3.15 -48.13 -7.50
C GLN A 10 -4.63 -48.52 -7.30
N GLY A 11 -5.23 -48.10 -6.18
CA GLY A 11 -6.67 -48.21 -5.89
C GLY A 11 -7.59 -47.37 -6.78
N GLU A 12 -7.22 -46.14 -7.20
CA GLU A 12 -8.05 -45.36 -8.14
C GLU A 12 -7.99 -45.93 -9.55
N LEU A 13 -6.84 -46.43 -9.99
CA LEU A 13 -6.69 -47.11 -11.28
C LEU A 13 -7.45 -48.44 -11.33
N GLY A 14 -7.51 -49.17 -10.20
CA GLY A 14 -8.34 -50.37 -10.05
C GLY A 14 -9.84 -50.07 -10.14
N LEU A 15 -10.29 -48.99 -9.49
CA LEU A 15 -11.68 -48.51 -9.59
C LEU A 15 -12.02 -48.06 -11.01
N VAL A 16 -11.12 -47.33 -11.69
CA VAL A 16 -11.32 -46.86 -13.07
C VAL A 16 -11.34 -48.04 -14.08
N GLN A 17 -10.51 -49.07 -13.89
CA GLN A 17 -10.59 -50.30 -14.72
C GLN A 17 -11.89 -51.08 -14.50
N ALA A 18 -12.39 -51.16 -13.27
CA ALA A 18 -13.69 -51.78 -12.99
C ALA A 18 -14.85 -50.99 -13.61
N HIS A 19 -14.77 -49.65 -13.62
CA HIS A 19 -15.79 -48.78 -14.20
C HIS A 19 -15.79 -48.76 -15.73
N ALA A 20 -14.65 -48.96 -16.40
CA ALA A 20 -14.58 -49.12 -17.86
C ALA A 20 -15.19 -50.43 -18.39
N GLN A 21 -15.50 -51.38 -17.49
CA GLN A 21 -16.26 -52.61 -17.78
C GLN A 21 -17.66 -52.62 -17.13
N ALA A 22 -18.10 -51.51 -16.53
CA ALA A 22 -19.41 -51.42 -15.90
C ALA A 22 -20.55 -51.48 -16.93
N GLU A 23 -21.68 -52.09 -16.54
CA GLU A 23 -22.93 -52.02 -17.31
C GLU A 23 -23.27 -50.55 -17.65
N GLY A 24 -23.61 -50.30 -18.90
CA GLY A 24 -24.02 -48.98 -19.38
C GLY A 24 -22.92 -48.11 -20.01
N VAL A 25 -21.68 -48.57 -20.15
CA VAL A 25 -20.65 -47.86 -20.94
C VAL A 25 -20.64 -48.36 -22.38
N ARG A 26 -20.91 -47.48 -23.36
CA ARG A 26 -20.91 -47.87 -24.78
C ARG A 26 -19.50 -48.17 -25.28
N PRO A 27 -19.33 -49.07 -26.28
CA PRO A 27 -18.01 -49.50 -26.76
C PRO A 27 -17.09 -48.36 -27.22
N GLN A 28 -17.65 -47.31 -27.82
CA GLN A 28 -16.89 -46.15 -28.30
C GLN A 28 -16.24 -45.37 -27.14
N VAL A 29 -16.99 -45.10 -26.07
CA VAL A 29 -16.49 -44.45 -24.85
C VAL A 29 -15.54 -45.40 -24.11
N GLY A 30 -15.92 -46.67 -23.96
CA GLY A 30 -15.13 -47.68 -23.26
C GLY A 30 -13.76 -47.93 -23.89
N LYS A 31 -13.64 -47.91 -25.22
CA LYS A 31 -12.36 -48.04 -25.93
C LYS A 31 -11.43 -46.87 -25.61
N ALA A 32 -11.91 -45.64 -25.75
CA ALA A 32 -11.12 -44.43 -25.46
C ALA A 32 -10.65 -44.39 -23.99
N LEU A 33 -11.52 -44.78 -23.04
CA LEU A 33 -11.13 -44.87 -21.63
C LEU A 33 -10.10 -45.97 -21.36
N LYS A 34 -10.21 -47.15 -22.00
CA LYS A 34 -9.20 -48.21 -21.87
C LYS A 34 -7.83 -47.76 -22.40
N ASP A 35 -7.81 -47.06 -23.52
CA ASP A 35 -6.58 -46.48 -24.09
C ASP A 35 -5.99 -45.43 -23.14
N ALA A 36 -6.83 -44.57 -22.54
CA ALA A 36 -6.41 -43.62 -21.52
C ALA A 36 -5.76 -44.32 -20.30
N VAL A 37 -6.32 -45.43 -19.81
CA VAL A 37 -5.71 -46.22 -18.72
C VAL A 37 -4.32 -46.71 -19.11
N ALA A 38 -4.14 -47.25 -20.31
CA ALA A 38 -2.85 -47.74 -20.77
C ALA A 38 -1.81 -46.60 -20.87
N LEU A 39 -2.25 -45.42 -21.30
CA LEU A 39 -1.41 -44.22 -21.37
C LEU A 39 -1.04 -43.69 -19.98
N ILE A 40 -1.97 -43.69 -19.02
CA ILE A 40 -1.68 -43.35 -17.61
C ILE A 40 -0.67 -44.32 -17.02
N LYS A 41 -0.86 -45.64 -17.23
CA LYS A 41 0.07 -46.68 -16.75
C LYS A 41 1.48 -46.54 -17.34
N SER A 42 1.61 -45.97 -18.54
CA SER A 42 2.90 -45.70 -19.19
C SER A 42 3.43 -44.28 -18.94
N GLY A 43 2.82 -43.51 -18.02
CA GLY A 43 3.23 -42.15 -17.68
C GLY A 43 2.94 -41.10 -18.75
N LYS A 44 2.20 -41.46 -19.81
CA LYS A 44 1.83 -40.59 -20.94
C LYS A 44 0.54 -39.82 -20.63
N TYR A 45 0.58 -38.98 -19.60
CA TYR A 45 -0.62 -38.34 -19.06
C TYR A 45 -1.29 -37.33 -20.02
N LYS A 46 -0.51 -36.62 -20.84
CA LYS A 46 -1.07 -35.71 -21.86
C LYS A 46 -1.80 -36.47 -22.97
N ASP A 47 -1.23 -37.59 -23.42
CA ASP A 47 -1.88 -38.45 -24.40
C ASP A 47 -3.14 -39.11 -23.82
N ALA A 48 -3.12 -39.46 -22.53
CA ALA A 48 -4.30 -39.94 -21.83
C ALA A 48 -5.41 -38.88 -21.77
N LEU A 49 -5.07 -37.60 -21.52
CA LEU A 49 -6.04 -36.51 -21.61
C LEU A 49 -6.62 -36.36 -23.01
N ALA A 50 -5.84 -36.54 -24.06
CA ALA A 50 -6.37 -36.55 -25.43
C ALA A 50 -7.41 -37.67 -25.63
N LYS A 51 -7.16 -38.88 -25.08
CA LYS A 51 -8.15 -39.96 -25.09
C LYS A 51 -9.40 -39.68 -24.26
N VAL A 52 -9.28 -38.94 -23.16
CA VAL A 52 -10.43 -38.44 -22.40
C VAL A 52 -11.26 -37.47 -23.26
N HIS A 53 -10.63 -36.58 -24.04
CA HIS A 53 -11.34 -35.69 -24.95
C HIS A 53 -12.02 -36.44 -26.10
N GLU A 54 -11.42 -37.49 -26.64
CA GLU A 54 -12.07 -38.38 -27.62
C GLU A 54 -13.33 -39.02 -27.03
N ALA A 55 -13.28 -39.48 -25.77
CA ALA A 55 -14.45 -40.02 -25.07
C ALA A 55 -15.53 -38.96 -24.82
N GLU A 56 -15.13 -37.73 -24.49
CA GLU A 56 -16.02 -36.58 -24.29
C GLU A 56 -16.71 -36.13 -25.60
N ALA A 57 -16.09 -36.35 -26.76
CA ALA A 57 -16.67 -35.99 -28.05
C ALA A 57 -17.84 -36.90 -28.50
N VAL A 58 -18.04 -38.05 -27.84
CA VAL A 58 -19.14 -38.97 -28.17
C VAL A 58 -20.49 -38.32 -27.82
N SER A 59 -21.44 -38.36 -28.74
CA SER A 59 -22.79 -37.82 -28.55
C SER A 59 -23.70 -38.76 -27.75
N GLY A 60 -24.73 -38.19 -27.10
CA GLY A 60 -25.72 -38.96 -26.33
C GLY A 60 -25.14 -39.70 -25.13
N ARG A 61 -24.12 -39.15 -24.47
CA ARG A 61 -23.49 -39.75 -23.27
C ARG A 61 -24.44 -39.83 -22.09
N ASN A 62 -24.47 -40.99 -21.44
CA ASN A 62 -25.25 -41.18 -20.22
C ASN A 62 -24.47 -40.75 -18.96
N ALA A 63 -25.16 -40.72 -17.82
CA ALA A 63 -24.57 -40.27 -16.55
C ALA A 63 -23.40 -41.14 -16.07
N THR A 64 -23.41 -42.44 -16.35
CA THR A 64 -22.31 -43.36 -16.01
C THR A 64 -21.08 -43.10 -16.87
N GLU A 65 -21.27 -42.87 -18.17
CA GLU A 65 -20.20 -42.50 -19.10
C GLU A 65 -19.58 -41.16 -18.72
N ASN A 66 -20.38 -40.14 -18.41
CA ASN A 66 -19.88 -38.84 -17.97
C ASN A 66 -19.08 -38.94 -16.66
N TYR A 67 -19.58 -39.71 -15.70
CA TYR A 67 -18.85 -39.97 -14.45
C TYR A 67 -17.48 -40.61 -14.72
N ASN A 68 -17.44 -41.64 -15.56
CA ASN A 68 -16.20 -42.35 -15.89
C ASN A 68 -15.21 -41.49 -16.67
N ILE A 69 -15.70 -40.63 -17.57
CA ILE A 69 -14.88 -39.65 -18.30
C ILE A 69 -14.23 -38.67 -17.32
N GLU A 70 -14.98 -38.12 -16.37
CA GLU A 70 -14.43 -37.15 -15.41
C GLU A 70 -13.51 -37.81 -14.38
N ALA A 71 -13.79 -39.03 -13.94
CA ALA A 71 -12.85 -39.80 -13.10
C ALA A 71 -11.53 -40.07 -13.84
N MET A 72 -11.59 -40.37 -15.14
CA MET A 72 -10.40 -40.51 -15.97
C MET A 72 -9.67 -39.18 -16.17
N ARG A 73 -10.40 -38.09 -16.41
CA ARG A 73 -9.83 -36.74 -16.51
C ARG A 73 -9.07 -36.39 -15.25
N MET A 74 -9.63 -36.68 -14.08
CA MET A 74 -8.99 -36.43 -12.78
C MET A 74 -7.64 -37.14 -12.66
N ALA A 75 -7.58 -38.44 -13.00
CA ALA A 75 -6.36 -39.23 -12.95
C ALA A 75 -5.30 -38.76 -13.97
N ALA A 76 -5.71 -38.54 -15.23
CA ALA A 76 -4.82 -38.08 -16.29
C ALA A 76 -4.29 -36.66 -16.02
N ALA A 77 -5.16 -35.74 -15.60
CA ALA A 77 -4.82 -34.36 -15.29
C ALA A 77 -3.88 -34.25 -14.09
N SER A 78 -4.10 -35.07 -13.04
CA SER A 78 -3.21 -35.16 -11.89
C SER A 78 -1.79 -35.55 -12.27
N GLY A 79 -1.64 -36.56 -13.14
CA GLY A 79 -0.32 -36.98 -13.64
C GLY A 79 0.31 -35.99 -14.61
N ALA A 80 -0.50 -35.28 -15.39
CA ALA A 80 -0.03 -34.24 -16.31
C ALA A 80 0.34 -32.92 -15.62
N GLY A 81 -0.01 -32.76 -14.34
CA GLY A 81 0.10 -31.49 -13.62
C GLY A 81 -0.91 -30.43 -14.09
N ASP A 82 -1.95 -30.83 -14.85
CA ASP A 82 -2.98 -29.93 -15.36
C ASP A 82 -4.05 -29.68 -14.30
N THR A 83 -3.85 -28.65 -13.49
CA THR A 83 -4.72 -28.42 -12.34
C THR A 83 -6.10 -27.89 -12.71
N ASP A 84 -6.23 -27.22 -13.86
CA ASP A 84 -7.53 -26.68 -14.29
C ASP A 84 -8.46 -27.82 -14.76
N SER A 85 -7.91 -28.82 -15.47
CA SER A 85 -8.65 -30.05 -15.80
C SER A 85 -9.02 -30.87 -14.56
N MET A 86 -8.17 -30.89 -13.52
CA MET A 86 -8.50 -31.54 -12.24
C MET A 86 -9.69 -30.85 -11.55
N VAL A 87 -9.68 -29.51 -11.47
CA VAL A 87 -10.77 -28.75 -10.84
C VAL A 87 -12.08 -28.96 -11.60
N LYS A 88 -12.04 -28.89 -12.94
CA LYS A 88 -13.23 -29.15 -13.79
C LYS A 88 -13.80 -30.55 -13.54
N ALA A 89 -12.94 -31.57 -13.51
CA ALA A 89 -13.35 -32.95 -13.25
C ALA A 89 -13.97 -33.11 -11.86
N PHE A 90 -13.33 -32.53 -10.84
CA PHE A 90 -13.82 -32.58 -9.47
C PHE A 90 -15.22 -31.97 -9.31
N GLU A 91 -15.46 -30.78 -9.86
CA GLU A 91 -16.76 -30.12 -9.76
C GLU A 91 -17.85 -30.90 -10.52
N ALA A 92 -17.51 -31.51 -11.67
CA ALA A 92 -18.43 -32.36 -12.41
C ALA A 92 -18.75 -33.68 -11.68
N LEU A 93 -17.75 -34.33 -11.06
CA LEU A 93 -17.95 -35.52 -10.24
C LEU A 93 -18.76 -35.19 -8.98
N LYS A 94 -18.51 -34.06 -8.32
CA LYS A 94 -19.28 -33.59 -7.16
C LYS A 94 -20.74 -33.32 -7.53
N ALA A 95 -20.98 -32.69 -8.67
CA ALA A 95 -22.33 -32.43 -9.19
C ALA A 95 -23.12 -33.73 -9.50
N SER A 96 -22.43 -34.84 -9.78
CA SER A 96 -23.10 -36.14 -9.98
C SER A 96 -23.73 -36.72 -8.71
N GLY A 97 -23.39 -36.20 -7.53
CA GLY A 97 -23.88 -36.67 -6.23
C GLY A 97 -23.34 -38.04 -5.80
N LYS A 98 -22.47 -38.67 -6.61
CA LYS A 98 -21.95 -40.02 -6.35
C LYS A 98 -20.70 -40.06 -5.48
N LEU A 99 -20.04 -38.91 -5.25
CA LEU A 99 -18.82 -38.85 -4.44
C LEU A 99 -19.15 -38.85 -2.94
N SER A 100 -18.60 -39.83 -2.22
CA SER A 100 -18.56 -39.82 -0.76
C SER A 100 -17.72 -38.65 -0.23
N GLY A 101 -17.95 -38.23 1.01
CA GLY A 101 -17.15 -37.17 1.64
C GLY A 101 -15.64 -37.49 1.66
N ALA A 102 -15.29 -38.76 1.84
CA ALA A 102 -13.90 -39.22 1.81
C ALA A 102 -13.28 -39.13 0.39
N GLU A 103 -14.05 -39.36 -0.67
CA GLU A 103 -13.60 -39.14 -2.06
C GLU A 103 -13.43 -37.67 -2.37
N GLN A 104 -14.34 -36.82 -1.90
CA GLN A 104 -14.23 -35.37 -2.09
C GLN A 104 -12.96 -34.81 -1.46
N LEU A 105 -12.67 -35.19 -0.21
CA LEU A 105 -11.45 -34.77 0.48
C LEU A 105 -10.18 -35.26 -0.22
N ARG A 106 -10.16 -36.48 -0.75
CA ARG A 106 -9.02 -37.01 -1.53
C ARG A 106 -8.75 -36.20 -2.79
N TYR A 107 -9.80 -35.81 -3.51
CA TYR A 107 -9.63 -34.95 -4.70
C TYR A 107 -9.16 -33.54 -4.35
N ILE A 108 -9.70 -32.94 -3.28
CA ILE A 108 -9.24 -31.63 -2.79
C ILE A 108 -7.75 -31.68 -2.40
N GLU A 109 -7.32 -32.73 -1.70
CA GLU A 109 -5.91 -32.95 -1.33
C GLU A 109 -5.01 -33.09 -2.57
N SER A 110 -5.46 -33.86 -3.57
CA SER A 110 -4.73 -34.01 -4.84
C SER A 110 -4.59 -32.67 -5.58
N ILE A 111 -5.67 -31.88 -5.67
CA ILE A 111 -5.67 -30.54 -6.31
C ILE A 111 -4.71 -29.58 -5.58
N ALA A 112 -4.81 -29.50 -4.24
CA ALA A 112 -3.94 -28.65 -3.45
C ALA A 112 -2.45 -29.02 -3.60
N GLY A 113 -2.15 -30.32 -3.56
CA GLY A 113 -0.80 -30.84 -3.78
C GLY A 113 -0.26 -30.54 -5.18
N THR A 114 -1.09 -30.61 -6.21
CA THR A 114 -0.70 -30.27 -7.59
C THR A 114 -0.44 -28.78 -7.75
N TYR A 115 -1.28 -27.89 -7.19
CA TYR A 115 -1.00 -26.45 -7.19
C TYR A 115 0.33 -26.14 -6.49
N LEU A 116 0.62 -26.80 -5.35
CA LEU A 116 1.88 -26.60 -4.64
C LEU A 116 3.08 -27.07 -5.48
N ARG A 117 2.99 -28.24 -6.15
CA ARG A 117 4.04 -28.73 -7.07
C ARG A 117 4.27 -27.78 -8.25
N ASN A 118 3.18 -27.19 -8.76
CA ASN A 118 3.22 -26.19 -9.83
C ASN A 118 3.70 -24.81 -9.36
N LYS A 119 4.07 -24.67 -8.08
CA LYS A 119 4.48 -23.41 -7.42
C LYS A 119 3.39 -22.34 -7.39
N ASP A 120 2.14 -22.73 -7.63
CA ASP A 120 0.99 -21.85 -7.45
C ASP A 120 0.52 -21.88 -6.01
N ASN A 121 1.31 -21.22 -5.16
CA ASN A 121 1.14 -21.27 -3.71
C ASN A 121 -0.16 -20.59 -3.25
N ALA A 122 -0.67 -19.61 -4.00
CA ALA A 122 -1.93 -18.93 -3.71
C ALA A 122 -3.13 -19.88 -3.92
N ARG A 123 -3.20 -20.58 -5.06
CA ARG A 123 -4.26 -21.57 -5.27
C ARG A 123 -4.08 -22.80 -4.37
N ALA A 124 -2.85 -23.22 -4.09
CA ALA A 124 -2.58 -24.27 -3.12
C ALA A 124 -3.13 -23.93 -1.73
N LEU A 125 -2.97 -22.68 -1.28
CA LEU A 125 -3.50 -22.20 0.00
C LEU A 125 -5.03 -22.27 0.03
N THR A 126 -5.70 -21.76 -0.99
CA THR A 126 -7.18 -21.79 -1.10
C THR A 126 -7.72 -23.23 -1.01
N TRP A 127 -7.14 -24.16 -1.75
CA TRP A 127 -7.59 -25.56 -1.75
C TRP A 127 -7.22 -26.28 -0.44
N ALA A 128 -6.09 -25.95 0.18
CA ALA A 128 -5.74 -26.47 1.50
C ALA A 128 -6.69 -25.97 2.60
N GLN A 129 -7.12 -24.71 2.57
CA GLN A 129 -8.14 -24.20 3.48
C GLN A 129 -9.50 -24.88 3.25
N ARG A 130 -9.89 -25.07 1.99
CA ARG A 130 -11.12 -25.79 1.62
C ARG A 130 -11.13 -27.21 2.19
N TYR A 131 -10.01 -27.92 2.12
CA TYR A 131 -9.85 -29.28 2.69
C TYR A 131 -10.24 -29.34 4.17
N PHE A 132 -9.70 -28.45 5.00
CA PHE A 132 -10.00 -28.41 6.43
C PHE A 132 -11.43 -27.94 6.70
N LYS A 133 -11.95 -26.99 5.90
CA LYS A 133 -13.33 -26.52 6.00
C LYS A 133 -14.35 -27.62 5.68
N GLU A 134 -14.06 -28.50 4.73
CA GLU A 134 -14.90 -29.65 4.37
C GLU A 134 -14.68 -30.87 5.30
N GLY A 135 -13.98 -30.70 6.42
CA GLY A 135 -13.86 -31.70 7.49
C GLY A 135 -12.61 -32.60 7.40
N GLY A 136 -11.67 -32.30 6.52
CA GLY A 136 -10.41 -33.02 6.41
C GLY A 136 -9.48 -32.80 7.62
N ASN A 137 -8.68 -33.80 7.97
CA ASN A 137 -7.76 -33.75 9.12
C ASN A 137 -6.38 -34.40 8.84
N SER A 138 -5.98 -34.53 7.57
CA SER A 138 -4.68 -35.10 7.18
C SER A 138 -3.50 -34.25 7.70
N PRO A 139 -2.53 -34.85 8.42
CA PRO A 139 -1.27 -34.19 8.79
C PRO A 139 -0.48 -33.68 7.57
N THR A 140 -0.54 -34.40 6.45
CA THR A 140 0.10 -34.00 5.18
C THR A 140 -0.51 -32.70 4.66
N MET A 141 -1.84 -32.58 4.68
CA MET A 141 -2.52 -31.34 4.28
C MET A 141 -2.22 -30.16 5.21
N LYS A 142 -1.88 -30.43 6.48
CA LYS A 142 -1.44 -29.38 7.41
C LYS A 142 -0.06 -28.84 7.02
N GLN A 143 0.83 -29.71 6.54
CA GLN A 143 2.13 -29.30 5.99
C GLN A 143 1.96 -28.51 4.68
N VAL A 144 1.06 -28.96 3.79
CA VAL A 144 0.72 -28.24 2.54
C VAL A 144 0.17 -26.86 2.86
N LEU A 145 -0.78 -26.74 3.80
CA LEU A 145 -1.33 -25.46 4.25
C LEU A 145 -0.23 -24.52 4.76
N THR A 146 0.62 -25.01 5.68
CA THR A 146 1.71 -24.21 6.27
C THR A 146 2.71 -23.74 5.21
N SER A 147 3.06 -24.64 4.28
CA SER A 147 4.02 -24.35 3.21
C SER A 147 3.41 -23.38 2.19
N ALA A 148 2.14 -23.56 1.85
CA ALA A 148 1.41 -22.66 0.97
C ALA A 148 1.22 -21.28 1.62
N GLN A 149 0.93 -21.18 2.92
CA GLN A 149 0.86 -19.91 3.65
C GLN A 149 2.18 -19.14 3.62
N PHE A 150 3.29 -19.84 3.85
CA PHE A 150 4.61 -19.23 3.84
C PHE A 150 5.03 -18.79 2.43
N ASN A 151 4.74 -19.62 1.42
CA ASN A 151 5.18 -19.40 0.05
C ASN A 151 4.16 -18.66 -0.84
N SER A 152 2.90 -18.51 -0.42
CA SER A 152 1.86 -17.84 -1.22
C SER A 152 2.15 -16.37 -1.38
N GLY A 153 2.82 -15.75 -0.39
CA GLY A 153 3.10 -14.33 -0.46
C GLY A 153 1.84 -13.52 -0.73
N ASP A 154 0.67 -13.98 -0.27
CA ASP A 154 -0.61 -13.28 -0.45
C ASP A 154 -0.67 -12.06 0.47
N MET A 155 0.17 -11.09 0.11
CA MET A 155 0.25 -9.81 0.79
C MET A 155 -1.07 -9.05 0.65
N GLY A 156 -1.89 -9.35 -0.37
CA GLY A 156 -3.23 -8.77 -0.53
C GLY A 156 -4.16 -9.13 0.63
N SER A 157 -4.23 -10.41 0.99
CA SER A 157 -4.99 -10.83 2.18
C SER A 157 -4.40 -10.28 3.47
N ILE A 158 -3.07 -10.27 3.61
CA ILE A 158 -2.40 -9.70 4.79
C ILE A 158 -2.71 -8.19 4.93
N ILE A 159 -2.64 -7.43 3.84
CA ILE A 159 -2.99 -5.99 3.82
C ILE A 159 -4.43 -5.82 4.29
N LYS A 160 -5.38 -6.55 3.67
CA LYS A 160 -6.80 -6.44 3.99
C LYS A 160 -7.11 -6.75 5.44
N ASP A 161 -6.59 -7.86 5.96
CA ASP A 161 -6.85 -8.29 7.34
C ASP A 161 -6.19 -7.33 8.34
N THR A 162 -4.94 -6.91 8.08
CA THR A 162 -4.23 -5.96 8.95
C THR A 162 -4.89 -4.59 8.96
N GLU A 163 -5.37 -4.08 7.81
CA GLU A 163 -6.13 -2.83 7.74
C GLU A 163 -7.44 -2.90 8.54
N ALA A 164 -8.17 -4.01 8.46
CA ALA A 164 -9.39 -4.22 9.23
C ALA A 164 -9.12 -4.23 10.74
N GLU A 165 -8.03 -4.88 11.18
CA GLU A 165 -7.61 -4.86 12.58
C GLU A 165 -7.22 -3.46 13.07
N ILE A 166 -6.45 -2.72 12.26
CA ILE A 166 -6.07 -1.34 12.57
C ILE A 166 -7.32 -0.47 12.70
N ALA A 167 -8.27 -0.58 11.77
CA ALA A 167 -9.52 0.17 11.82
C ALA A 167 -10.37 -0.19 13.04
N ALA A 168 -10.38 -1.46 13.47
CA ALA A 168 -11.05 -1.90 14.69
C ALA A 168 -10.39 -1.31 15.94
N ASP A 169 -9.05 -1.25 15.99
CA ASP A 169 -8.31 -0.61 17.08
C ASP A 169 -8.66 0.89 17.16
N GLU A 170 -8.63 1.61 16.03
CA GLU A 170 -8.98 3.03 15.97
C GLU A 170 -10.44 3.29 16.39
N LYS A 171 -11.38 2.47 15.91
CA LYS A 171 -12.81 2.59 16.28
C LYS A 171 -13.04 2.31 17.76
N ALA A 172 -12.25 1.42 18.36
CA ALA A 172 -12.27 1.13 19.78
C ALA A 172 -11.51 2.16 20.63
N GLY A 173 -10.96 3.23 20.03
CA GLY A 173 -10.14 4.23 20.72
C GLY A 173 -8.78 3.69 21.18
N ARG A 174 -8.35 2.52 20.67
CA ARG A 174 -7.04 1.92 20.95
C ARG A 174 -6.01 2.41 19.94
N THR A 175 -4.78 2.59 20.40
CA THR A 175 -3.66 2.87 19.49
C THR A 175 -3.27 1.57 18.77
N PRO A 176 -3.31 1.51 17.42
CA PRO A 176 -2.86 0.33 16.68
C PRO A 176 -1.39 0.05 16.99
N SER A 177 -1.02 -1.22 17.21
CA SER A 177 0.36 -1.55 17.58
C SER A 177 1.35 -1.26 16.45
N GLN A 178 2.59 -0.90 16.82
CA GLN A 178 3.65 -0.64 15.85
C GLN A 178 3.94 -1.87 14.97
N ASP A 179 3.88 -3.08 15.52
CA ASP A 179 4.09 -4.32 14.78
C ASP A 179 3.05 -4.53 13.68
N LYS A 180 1.77 -4.23 13.93
CA LYS A 180 0.72 -4.28 12.90
C LYS A 180 0.97 -3.26 11.79
N LEU A 181 1.36 -2.05 12.16
CA LEU A 181 1.66 -1.01 11.17
C LEU A 181 2.90 -1.35 10.32
N ASN A 182 3.93 -1.95 10.93
CA ASN A 182 5.10 -2.47 10.22
C ASN A 182 4.75 -3.66 9.33
N LEU A 183 3.86 -4.55 9.78
CA LEU A 183 3.35 -5.66 8.98
C LEU A 183 2.63 -5.13 7.73
N LEU A 184 1.71 -4.19 7.90
CA LEU A 184 1.00 -3.54 6.79
C LEU A 184 1.99 -2.90 5.82
N LEU A 185 2.97 -2.13 6.32
CA LEU A 185 3.99 -1.49 5.49
C LEU A 185 4.80 -2.52 4.69
N SER A 186 5.26 -3.57 5.35
CA SER A 186 6.06 -4.62 4.71
C SER A 186 5.27 -5.40 3.65
N ALA A 187 3.99 -5.68 3.92
CA ALA A 187 3.10 -6.34 2.99
C ALA A 187 2.80 -5.45 1.77
N ALA A 188 2.53 -4.16 2.00
CA ALA A 188 2.31 -3.18 0.96
C ALA A 188 3.51 -3.04 0.01
N ILE A 189 4.73 -2.91 0.56
CA ILE A 189 5.97 -2.84 -0.24
C ILE A 189 6.15 -4.11 -1.09
N ARG A 190 5.95 -5.30 -0.50
CA ARG A 190 6.07 -6.57 -1.22
C ARG A 190 5.02 -6.73 -2.33
N GLN A 191 3.79 -6.27 -2.07
CA GLN A 191 2.69 -6.28 -3.03
C GLN A 191 2.81 -5.17 -4.08
N LYS A 192 3.70 -4.19 -3.87
CA LYS A 192 3.77 -2.93 -4.62
C LYS A 192 2.45 -2.14 -4.57
N ASP A 193 1.75 -2.23 -3.44
CA ASP A 193 0.53 -1.48 -3.18
C ASP A 193 0.88 -0.10 -2.60
N GLY A 194 0.98 0.90 -3.47
CA GLY A 194 1.32 2.26 -3.07
C GLY A 194 0.29 2.94 -2.17
N ASN A 195 -0.98 2.50 -2.19
CA ASN A 195 -2.03 3.06 -1.33
C ASN A 195 -1.88 2.55 0.10
N ALA A 196 -1.74 1.23 0.26
CA ALA A 196 -1.50 0.59 1.56
C ALA A 196 -0.17 1.07 2.18
N GLU A 197 0.87 1.26 1.35
CA GLU A 197 2.16 1.79 1.79
C GLU A 197 2.02 3.20 2.37
N GLN A 198 1.35 4.11 1.64
CA GLN A 198 1.11 5.48 2.12
C GLN A 198 0.24 5.51 3.38
N LEU A 199 -0.77 4.64 3.48
CA LEU A 199 -1.61 4.52 4.66
C LEU A 199 -0.79 4.08 5.88
N ALA A 200 0.05 3.05 5.73
CA ALA A 200 0.90 2.54 6.78
C ALA A 200 1.90 3.60 7.26
N ILE A 201 2.59 4.28 6.33
CA ILE A 201 3.51 5.38 6.65
C ILE A 201 2.78 6.51 7.38
N ALA A 202 1.61 6.93 6.90
CA ALA A 202 0.84 8.00 7.53
C ALA A 202 0.42 7.64 8.96
N LYS A 203 0.02 6.39 9.20
CA LYS A 203 -0.32 5.90 10.55
C LYS A 203 0.92 5.78 11.43
N LEU A 204 2.04 5.27 10.91
CA LEU A 204 3.31 5.22 11.65
C LEU A 204 3.76 6.63 12.07
N LEU A 205 3.73 7.61 11.18
CA LEU A 205 4.04 9.00 11.52
C LEU A 205 3.08 9.59 12.56
N ASN A 206 1.82 9.17 12.56
CA ASN A 206 0.79 9.68 13.49
C ASN A 206 0.85 9.05 14.89
N TYR A 207 1.12 7.75 14.99
CA TYR A 207 1.11 7.01 16.27
C TYR A 207 2.51 6.77 16.84
N TYR A 208 3.52 6.63 15.97
CA TYR A 208 4.90 6.31 16.32
C TYR A 208 5.90 7.20 15.55
N PRO A 209 5.80 8.54 15.68
CA PRO A 209 6.69 9.46 14.96
C PRO A 209 8.15 9.19 15.35
N ARG A 210 8.99 8.96 14.35
CA ARG A 210 10.44 8.82 14.51
C ARG A 210 11.16 9.75 13.55
N LYS A 211 12.29 10.30 13.98
CA LYS A 211 13.08 11.24 13.19
C LYS A 211 13.51 10.61 11.85
N GLU A 212 13.92 9.35 11.89
CA GLU A 212 14.37 8.58 10.72
C GLU A 212 13.24 8.39 9.71
N LEU A 213 12.02 8.11 10.18
CA LEU A 213 10.86 7.94 9.31
C LEU A 213 10.48 9.27 8.63
N TRP A 214 10.51 10.39 9.35
CA TRP A 214 10.31 11.71 8.76
C TRP A 214 11.40 12.04 7.73
N THR A 215 12.67 11.76 8.02
CA THR A 215 13.78 11.92 7.07
C THR A 215 13.52 11.13 5.78
N GLN A 216 13.13 9.86 5.89
CA GLN A 216 12.82 9.01 4.73
C GLN A 216 11.66 9.58 3.90
N VAL A 217 10.55 9.96 4.57
CA VAL A 217 9.35 10.46 3.89
C VAL A 217 9.60 11.79 3.19
N LEU A 218 10.31 12.73 3.84
CA LEU A 218 10.62 14.03 3.25
C LEU A 218 11.63 13.90 2.10
N GLY A 219 12.60 12.99 2.20
CA GLY A 219 13.52 12.69 1.09
C GLY A 219 12.79 12.08 -0.11
N ALA A 220 11.92 11.08 0.13
CA ALA A 220 11.11 10.46 -0.91
C ALA A 220 10.18 11.47 -1.60
N LEU A 221 9.57 12.38 -0.82
CA LEU A 221 8.68 13.43 -1.33
C LEU A 221 9.40 14.34 -2.34
N GLN A 222 10.61 14.81 -2.02
CA GLN A 222 11.39 15.66 -2.94
C GLN A 222 11.80 14.93 -4.23
N SER A 223 12.01 13.61 -4.15
CA SER A 223 12.39 12.78 -5.31
C SER A 223 11.19 12.34 -6.18
N LYS A 224 9.96 12.60 -5.74
CA LYS A 224 8.74 12.15 -6.41
C LYS A 224 8.58 12.88 -7.75
N LYS A 225 8.34 12.11 -8.83
CA LYS A 225 8.05 12.67 -10.15
C LYS A 225 6.85 13.63 -10.08
N GLY A 226 7.05 14.85 -10.56
CA GLY A 226 6.02 15.90 -10.57
C GLY A 226 5.99 16.76 -9.30
N PHE A 227 6.83 16.49 -8.31
CA PHE A 227 7.01 17.41 -7.19
C PHE A 227 7.62 18.73 -7.69
N SER A 228 7.05 19.86 -7.28
CA SER A 228 7.48 21.18 -7.74
C SER A 228 8.57 21.76 -6.84
N ASP A 229 9.68 22.19 -7.44
CA ASP A 229 10.82 22.80 -6.73
C ASP A 229 10.45 24.04 -5.91
N ARG A 230 9.34 24.71 -6.25
CA ARG A 230 8.84 25.86 -5.48
C ARG A 230 8.53 25.52 -4.02
N PHE A 231 8.25 24.25 -3.72
CA PHE A 231 7.97 23.78 -2.37
C PHE A 231 9.24 23.39 -1.59
N THR A 232 10.43 23.71 -2.08
CA THR A 232 11.69 23.46 -1.37
C THR A 232 11.67 24.07 0.03
N LEU A 233 11.23 25.33 0.16
CA LEU A 233 11.09 25.98 1.47
C LEU A 233 10.07 25.24 2.35
N ASP A 234 8.95 24.77 1.81
CA ASP A 234 7.93 24.03 2.58
C ASP A 234 8.40 22.68 3.09
N VAL A 235 9.26 22.00 2.32
CA VAL A 235 9.94 20.80 2.82
C VAL A 235 10.88 21.15 3.96
N TYR A 236 11.63 22.25 3.87
CA TYR A 236 12.45 22.73 5.00
C TYR A 236 11.62 23.09 6.23
N ARG A 237 10.43 23.70 6.05
CA ARG A 237 9.51 23.97 7.17
C ARG A 237 9.10 22.68 7.89
N LEU A 238 8.78 21.62 7.15
CA LEU A 238 8.50 20.31 7.74
C LEU A 238 9.74 19.68 8.38
N LYS A 239 10.92 19.80 7.75
CA LYS A 239 12.18 19.33 8.36
C LYS A 239 12.43 20.03 9.69
N LEU A 240 12.27 21.35 9.77
CA LEU A 240 12.40 22.10 11.02
C LEU A 240 11.37 21.65 12.06
N ALA A 241 10.10 21.54 11.68
CA ALA A 241 9.01 21.15 12.58
C ALA A 241 9.17 19.73 13.15
N THR A 242 9.84 18.85 12.41
CA THR A 242 10.07 17.44 12.79
C THR A 242 11.48 17.19 13.35
N GLY A 243 12.31 18.23 13.51
CA GLY A 243 13.67 18.12 14.03
C GLY A 243 14.67 17.46 13.07
N ASN A 244 14.39 17.50 11.76
CA ASN A 244 15.15 16.87 10.67
C ASN A 244 16.05 17.83 9.87
N LEU A 245 16.32 19.04 10.37
CA LEU A 245 17.50 19.78 9.91
C LEU A 245 18.75 19.10 10.46
N LYS A 246 19.70 18.77 9.59
CA LYS A 246 20.82 17.88 9.90
C LYS A 246 22.03 18.62 10.44
N ASP A 247 22.38 19.73 9.81
CA ASP A 247 23.63 20.45 10.06
C ASP A 247 23.47 21.95 9.82
N ALA A 248 24.56 22.71 10.02
CA ALA A 248 24.57 24.15 9.83
C ALA A 248 24.11 24.60 8.43
N ASN A 249 24.41 23.84 7.38
CA ASN A 249 24.02 24.22 6.01
C ASN A 249 22.50 24.17 5.84
N ASP A 250 21.82 23.17 6.42
CA ASP A 250 20.35 23.09 6.38
C ASP A 250 19.68 24.33 7.01
N TYR A 251 20.20 24.80 8.15
CA TYR A 251 19.68 26.02 8.81
C TYR A 251 19.95 27.27 7.97
N MET A 252 21.16 27.37 7.41
CA MET A 252 21.55 28.51 6.58
C MET A 252 20.71 28.59 5.30
N GLU A 253 20.55 27.46 4.61
CA GLU A 253 19.79 27.34 3.37
C GLU A 253 18.33 27.71 3.60
N MET A 254 17.69 27.13 4.62
CA MET A 254 16.30 27.45 4.95
C MET A 254 16.13 28.95 5.27
N ALA A 255 17.04 29.55 6.03
CA ALA A 255 16.96 30.97 6.36
C ALA A 255 17.10 31.88 5.14
N GLN A 256 18.00 31.53 4.21
CA GLN A 256 18.19 32.26 2.96
C GLN A 256 16.98 32.12 2.03
N LEU A 257 16.44 30.90 1.88
CA LEU A 257 15.23 30.66 1.11
C LEU A 257 14.02 31.42 1.68
N ALA A 258 13.85 31.44 3.00
CA ALA A 258 12.79 32.20 3.66
C ALA A 258 12.90 33.70 3.38
N ALA A 259 14.11 34.27 3.49
CA ALA A 259 14.33 35.68 3.18
C ALA A 259 14.09 36.01 1.70
N GLN A 260 14.52 35.15 0.77
CA GLN A 260 14.27 35.30 -0.67
C GLN A 260 12.76 35.24 -0.99
N ALA A 261 12.01 34.40 -0.27
CA ALA A 261 10.58 34.27 -0.42
C ALA A 261 9.78 35.41 0.25
N GLY A 262 10.43 36.38 0.88
CA GLY A 262 9.78 37.51 1.55
C GLY A 262 9.34 37.22 2.99
N TYR A 263 9.88 36.18 3.63
CA TYR A 263 9.61 35.78 5.01
C TYR A 263 10.86 35.91 5.90
N PRO A 264 11.49 37.10 6.03
CA PRO A 264 12.75 37.23 6.76
C PRO A 264 12.60 36.98 8.27
N GLU A 265 11.41 37.16 8.86
CA GLU A 265 11.11 36.78 10.25
C GLU A 265 11.16 35.25 10.45
N GLU A 266 10.69 34.47 9.46
CA GLU A 266 10.85 33.01 9.46
C GLU A 266 12.33 32.63 9.40
N GLY A 267 13.08 33.26 8.49
CA GLY A 267 14.52 33.02 8.36
C GLY A 267 15.30 33.36 9.63
N LYS A 268 14.97 34.46 10.31
CA LYS A 268 15.54 34.84 11.60
C LYS A 268 15.24 33.79 12.68
N ALA A 269 13.99 33.33 12.76
CA ALA A 269 13.61 32.29 13.72
C ALA A 269 14.36 30.97 13.50
N VAL A 270 14.67 30.61 12.24
CA VAL A 270 15.50 29.45 11.91
C VAL A 270 16.93 29.65 12.39
N VAL A 271 17.54 30.80 12.10
CA VAL A 271 18.90 31.15 12.54
C VAL A 271 19.00 31.11 14.07
N ASP A 272 18.02 31.67 14.76
CA ASP A 272 17.97 31.69 16.22
C ASP A 272 17.89 30.28 16.81
N LYS A 273 17.07 29.39 16.22
CA LYS A 273 17.03 27.97 16.59
C LYS A 273 18.38 27.29 16.37
N GLY A 274 19.06 27.61 15.28
CA GLY A 274 20.40 27.06 14.97
C GLY A 274 21.46 27.47 15.99
N PHE A 275 21.45 28.74 16.44
CA PHE A 275 22.32 29.20 17.53
C PHE A 275 21.96 28.55 18.87
N ALA A 276 20.67 28.51 19.21
CA ALA A 276 20.20 27.91 20.47
C ALA A 276 20.55 26.41 20.56
N ALA A 277 20.57 25.70 19.43
CA ALA A 277 20.98 24.30 19.35
C ALA A 277 22.50 24.10 19.26
N ASN A 278 23.31 25.17 19.32
CA ASN A 278 24.77 25.15 19.08
C ASN A 278 25.18 24.53 17.73
N VAL A 279 24.27 24.52 16.74
CA VAL A 279 24.57 24.08 15.36
C VAL A 279 25.20 25.25 14.59
N LEU A 280 24.75 26.47 14.87
CA LEU A 280 25.32 27.72 14.34
C LEU A 280 26.17 28.43 15.40
N GLY A 281 26.99 29.38 14.94
CA GLY A 281 27.87 30.19 15.80
C GLY A 281 29.14 29.49 16.31
N GLN A 282 29.35 28.22 15.92
CA GLN A 282 30.49 27.44 16.37
C GLN A 282 31.62 27.39 15.32
N GLY A 283 32.85 27.17 15.79
CA GLY A 283 34.01 26.87 14.95
C GLY A 283 34.37 27.96 13.93
N LYS A 284 35.05 27.56 12.86
CA LYS A 284 35.55 28.48 11.81
C LYS A 284 34.43 29.18 11.04
N GLU A 285 33.24 28.60 11.00
CA GLU A 285 32.06 29.16 10.31
C GLU A 285 31.26 30.15 11.18
N GLY A 286 31.63 30.36 12.46
CA GLY A 286 30.89 31.23 13.38
C GLY A 286 30.63 32.64 12.84
N GLU A 287 31.64 33.28 12.23
CA GLU A 287 31.50 34.61 11.60
C GLU A 287 30.57 34.58 10.38
N ARG A 288 30.55 33.50 9.61
CA ARG A 288 29.61 33.33 8.49
C ARG A 288 28.17 33.22 9.00
N HIS A 289 27.95 32.48 10.09
CA HIS A 289 26.65 32.37 10.74
C HIS A 289 26.16 33.71 11.31
N LYS A 290 27.06 34.49 11.91
CA LYS A 290 26.76 35.83 12.41
C LYS A 290 26.35 36.78 11.28
N ARG A 291 27.08 36.79 10.14
CA ARG A 291 26.69 37.59 8.96
C ARG A 291 25.31 37.23 8.43
N LEU A 292 24.94 35.95 8.46
CA LEU A 292 23.59 35.53 8.09
C LEU A 292 22.53 36.10 9.05
N ASN A 293 22.79 36.07 10.35
CA ASN A 293 21.90 36.69 11.35
C ASN A 293 21.71 38.19 11.11
N ASP A 294 22.81 38.91 10.89
CA ASP A 294 22.78 40.35 10.62
C ASP A 294 22.02 40.68 9.34
N LEU A 295 22.15 39.83 8.30
CA LEU A 295 21.35 39.92 7.08
C LEU A 295 19.86 39.75 7.39
N MET A 296 19.46 38.77 8.21
CA MET A 296 18.06 38.58 8.59
C MET A 296 17.50 39.81 9.31
N VAL A 297 18.25 40.37 10.27
CA VAL A 297 17.85 41.60 10.98
C VAL A 297 17.66 42.76 10.00
N LYS A 298 18.58 42.94 9.05
CA LYS A 298 18.47 43.96 8.00
C LYS A 298 17.21 43.76 7.15
N ARG A 299 16.95 42.54 6.67
CA ARG A 299 15.78 42.22 5.84
C ARG A 299 14.46 42.43 6.59
N ILE A 300 14.41 42.13 7.89
CA ILE A 300 13.24 42.44 8.73
C ILE A 300 13.01 43.95 8.80
N GLY A 301 14.07 44.74 8.97
CA GLY A 301 13.98 46.21 8.95
C GLY A 301 13.42 46.75 7.64
N GLU A 302 13.94 46.27 6.51
CA GLU A 302 13.44 46.61 5.15
C GLU A 302 11.97 46.23 4.98
N ALA A 303 11.58 45.00 5.35
CA ALA A 303 10.20 44.52 5.24
C ALA A 303 9.23 45.32 6.12
N LYS A 304 9.65 45.70 7.34
CA LYS A 304 8.84 46.53 8.24
C LYS A 304 8.61 47.93 7.68
N ALA A 305 9.64 48.54 7.08
CA ALA A 305 9.53 49.85 6.45
C ALA A 305 8.61 49.83 5.22
N ALA A 306 8.66 48.76 4.43
CA ALA A 306 7.81 48.61 3.23
C ALA A 306 6.36 48.20 3.54
N LEU A 307 6.07 47.73 4.75
CA LEU A 307 4.79 47.11 5.11
C LEU A 307 3.56 47.95 4.76
N PRO A 308 3.49 49.27 5.05
CA PRO A 308 2.29 50.05 4.76
C PRO A 308 1.93 50.05 3.26
N GLU A 309 2.93 50.17 2.39
CA GLU A 309 2.72 50.16 0.94
C GLU A 309 2.40 48.76 0.43
N VAL A 310 3.01 47.72 1.01
CA VAL A 310 2.70 46.31 0.70
C VAL A 310 1.24 45.99 1.07
N GLU A 311 0.78 46.37 2.25
CA GLU A 311 -0.61 46.16 2.70
C GLU A 311 -1.60 46.87 1.75
N LYS A 312 -1.34 48.14 1.44
CA LYS A 312 -2.16 48.92 0.50
C LYS A 312 -2.20 48.30 -0.89
N THR A 313 -1.05 47.90 -1.43
CA THR A 313 -0.95 47.29 -2.77
C THR A 313 -1.66 45.94 -2.81
N ALA A 314 -1.50 45.10 -1.79
CA ALA A 314 -2.16 43.79 -1.72
C ALA A 314 -3.70 43.93 -1.65
N GLN A 315 -4.19 44.89 -0.88
CA GLN A 315 -5.63 45.19 -0.80
C GLN A 315 -6.18 45.72 -2.12
N ALA A 316 -5.43 46.56 -2.84
CA ALA A 316 -5.85 47.16 -4.10
C ALA A 316 -5.71 46.24 -5.33
N ALA A 317 -4.94 45.14 -5.24
CA ALA A 317 -4.75 44.21 -6.34
C ALA A 317 -6.08 43.66 -6.89
N LYS A 318 -6.11 43.15 -8.13
CA LYS A 318 -7.34 42.52 -8.69
C LYS A 318 -7.46 41.03 -8.38
N ASP A 319 -6.37 40.42 -7.92
CA ASP A 319 -6.28 39.04 -7.51
C ASP A 319 -5.89 38.93 -6.04
N GLY A 320 -5.98 37.72 -5.50
CA GLY A 320 -5.65 37.43 -4.11
C GLY A 320 -4.19 37.10 -3.81
N ASN A 321 -3.30 37.02 -4.78
CA ASN A 321 -1.97 36.41 -4.59
C ASN A 321 -1.13 37.20 -3.57
N ALA A 322 -1.15 38.53 -3.67
CA ALA A 322 -0.41 39.40 -2.75
C ALA A 322 -0.94 39.31 -1.30
N LEU A 323 -2.25 39.14 -1.13
CA LEU A 323 -2.88 38.96 0.20
C LEU A 323 -2.48 37.64 0.85
N VAL A 324 -2.38 36.56 0.06
CA VAL A 324 -1.90 35.26 0.54
C VAL A 324 -0.46 35.36 1.05
N SER A 325 0.45 35.93 0.26
CA SER A 325 1.86 36.10 0.66
C SER A 325 1.99 37.02 1.87
N LEU A 326 1.28 38.15 1.89
CA LEU A 326 1.25 39.08 3.01
C LEU A 326 0.73 38.41 4.28
N GLY A 327 -0.33 37.60 4.17
CA GLY A 327 -0.91 36.92 5.32
C GLY A 327 0.03 35.89 5.93
N LEU A 328 0.73 35.11 5.11
CA LEU A 328 1.74 34.17 5.62
C LEU A 328 2.92 34.90 6.28
N ALA A 329 3.43 35.99 5.67
CA ALA A 329 4.47 36.81 6.27
C ALA A 329 4.03 37.43 7.62
N THR A 330 2.78 37.89 7.68
CA THR A 330 2.19 38.45 8.91
C THR A 330 2.10 37.40 10.01
N ALA A 331 1.75 36.16 9.66
CA ALA A 331 1.75 35.06 10.62
C ALA A 331 3.17 34.78 11.16
N PHE A 332 4.20 34.73 10.31
CA PHE A 332 5.59 34.54 10.74
C PHE A 332 6.15 35.70 11.56
N ARG A 333 5.63 36.92 11.39
CA ARG A 333 5.96 38.07 12.24
C ARG A 333 5.38 37.95 13.65
N GLY A 334 4.45 37.03 13.88
CA GLY A 334 3.84 36.75 15.18
C GLY A 334 2.37 37.13 15.29
N ASP A 335 1.76 37.74 14.26
CA ASP A 335 0.33 38.02 14.22
C ASP A 335 -0.40 37.01 13.33
N ALA A 336 -0.45 35.76 13.80
CA ALA A 336 -1.07 34.67 13.06
C ALA A 336 -2.57 34.89 12.81
N ALA A 337 -3.29 35.53 13.75
CA ALA A 337 -4.71 35.82 13.58
C ALA A 337 -4.96 36.81 12.43
N LYS A 338 -4.18 37.89 12.32
CA LYS A 338 -4.24 38.81 11.18
C LYS A 338 -3.78 38.14 9.89
N GLY A 339 -2.74 37.29 9.97
CA GLY A 339 -2.26 36.49 8.85
C GLY A 339 -3.33 35.60 8.23
N VAL A 340 -4.09 34.86 9.07
CA VAL A 340 -5.23 34.05 8.63
C VAL A 340 -6.25 34.89 7.88
N LYS A 341 -6.63 36.06 8.42
CA LYS A 341 -7.60 36.96 7.78
C LYS A 341 -7.15 37.42 6.40
N TYR A 342 -5.87 37.77 6.23
CA TYR A 342 -5.36 38.17 4.92
C TYR A 342 -5.36 37.02 3.91
N ILE A 343 -4.99 35.80 4.32
CA ILE A 343 -5.03 34.66 3.40
C ILE A 343 -6.48 34.32 3.01
N GLU A 344 -7.42 34.36 3.96
CA GLU A 344 -8.85 34.15 3.70
C GLU A 344 -9.39 35.19 2.70
N GLN A 345 -9.08 36.47 2.91
CA GLN A 345 -9.43 37.54 1.97
C GLN A 345 -8.82 37.31 0.58
N GLY A 346 -7.55 36.86 0.51
CA GLY A 346 -6.92 36.51 -0.76
C GLY A 346 -7.64 35.37 -1.49
N ILE A 347 -8.06 34.34 -0.76
CA ILE A 347 -8.82 33.22 -1.32
C ILE A 347 -10.21 33.67 -1.80
N GLU A 348 -10.92 34.47 -1.01
CA GLU A 348 -12.25 35.01 -1.35
C GLU A 348 -12.20 35.92 -2.59
N LYS A 349 -11.13 36.71 -2.73
CA LYS A 349 -10.90 37.59 -3.88
C LYS A 349 -10.67 36.83 -5.19
N GLY A 350 -10.27 35.55 -5.11
CA GLY A 350 -10.09 34.68 -6.26
C GLY A 350 -8.92 35.09 -7.16
N ASN A 351 -8.96 34.65 -8.43
CA ASN A 351 -7.90 34.85 -9.43
C ASN A 351 -6.51 34.43 -8.94
N LEU A 352 -6.47 33.42 -8.05
CA LEU A 352 -5.23 32.89 -7.53
C LEU A 352 -4.49 32.11 -8.60
N ALA A 353 -3.22 32.40 -8.78
CA ALA A 353 -2.34 31.62 -9.64
C ALA A 353 -2.18 30.19 -9.11
N ARG A 354 -2.24 30.03 -7.78
CA ARG A 354 -2.02 28.77 -7.05
C ARG A 354 -3.02 28.62 -5.89
N PRO A 355 -4.26 28.19 -6.17
CA PRO A 355 -5.29 28.07 -5.14
C PRO A 355 -4.97 27.01 -4.06
N ASP A 356 -4.28 25.92 -4.43
CA ASP A 356 -3.86 24.90 -3.47
C ASP A 356 -2.73 25.37 -2.54
N ASP A 357 -1.77 26.15 -3.04
CA ASP A 357 -0.71 26.77 -2.23
C ASP A 357 -1.33 27.74 -1.20
N ALA A 358 -2.31 28.55 -1.62
CA ALA A 358 -3.02 29.45 -0.72
C ALA A 358 -3.71 28.70 0.44
N LYS A 359 -4.34 27.55 0.15
CA LYS A 359 -4.93 26.68 1.18
C LYS A 359 -3.87 26.02 2.07
N LEU A 360 -2.75 25.57 1.50
CA LEU A 360 -1.62 25.04 2.27
C LEU A 360 -1.13 26.06 3.30
N TYR A 361 -0.93 27.31 2.87
CA TYR A 361 -0.47 28.41 3.73
C TYR A 361 -1.54 28.89 4.70
N LEU A 362 -2.82 28.86 4.33
CA LEU A 362 -3.92 29.13 5.25
C LEU A 362 -3.89 28.15 6.42
N GLY A 363 -3.73 26.85 6.14
CA GLY A 363 -3.62 25.83 7.20
C GLY A 363 -2.40 26.05 8.10
N LEU A 364 -1.27 26.48 7.53
CA LEU A 364 -0.06 26.81 8.31
C LEU A 364 -0.30 28.01 9.24
N ALA A 365 -0.85 29.12 8.73
CA ALA A 365 -1.20 30.28 9.53
C ALA A 365 -2.25 29.96 10.62
N GLN A 366 -3.26 29.14 10.31
CA GLN A 366 -4.25 28.68 11.29
C GLN A 366 -3.61 27.84 12.40
N SER A 367 -2.66 26.96 12.04
CA SER A 367 -1.90 26.19 13.03
C SER A 367 -1.04 27.08 13.93
N MET A 368 -0.41 28.11 13.35
CA MET A 368 0.37 29.10 14.12
C MET A 368 -0.52 29.95 15.03
N ALA A 369 -1.77 30.20 14.65
CA ALA A 369 -2.79 30.86 15.47
C ALA A 369 -3.37 29.95 16.57
N GLY A 370 -2.94 28.68 16.65
CA GLY A 370 -3.43 27.70 17.63
C GLY A 370 -4.72 26.97 17.22
N ASP A 371 -5.31 27.28 16.07
CA ASP A 371 -6.53 26.64 15.57
C ASP A 371 -6.22 25.38 14.76
N ALA A 372 -5.76 24.35 15.47
CA ALA A 372 -5.37 23.08 14.85
C ALA A 372 -6.55 22.36 14.16
N SER A 373 -7.79 22.54 14.65
CA SER A 373 -8.97 21.89 14.05
C SER A 373 -9.23 22.47 12.66
N LYS A 374 -9.26 23.81 12.57
CA LYS A 374 -9.45 24.51 11.29
C LYS A 374 -8.28 24.26 10.35
N ALA A 375 -7.04 24.29 10.85
CA ALA A 375 -5.85 23.96 10.07
C ALA A 375 -5.96 22.58 9.40
N GLN A 376 -6.36 21.54 10.15
CA GLN A 376 -6.56 20.21 9.60
C GLN A 376 -7.70 20.15 8.57
N ALA A 377 -8.80 20.85 8.80
CA ALA A 377 -9.90 20.93 7.83
C ALA A 377 -9.42 21.56 6.51
N THR A 378 -8.69 22.67 6.60
CA THR A 378 -8.12 23.37 5.45
C THR A 378 -7.12 22.50 4.69
N TRP A 379 -6.16 21.85 5.36
CA TRP A 379 -5.19 20.98 4.68
C TRP A 379 -5.83 19.78 3.96
N ARG A 380 -6.95 19.22 4.47
CA ARG A 380 -7.69 18.16 3.77
C ARG A 380 -8.32 18.64 2.44
N SER A 381 -8.53 19.94 2.29
CA SER A 381 -9.09 20.57 1.08
C SER A 381 -8.07 20.86 -0.02
N VAL A 382 -6.77 20.66 0.25
CA VAL A 382 -5.68 20.79 -0.72
C VAL A 382 -5.66 19.54 -1.60
N LYS A 383 -5.78 19.71 -2.91
CA LYS A 383 -5.92 18.61 -3.89
C LYS A 383 -4.88 18.66 -5.02
N GLY A 384 -3.95 19.61 -4.98
CA GLY A 384 -2.92 19.74 -6.01
C GLY A 384 -2.00 18.51 -6.11
N THR A 385 -1.61 18.18 -7.35
CA THR A 385 -0.84 16.98 -7.70
C THR A 385 0.67 17.22 -7.80
N ASP A 386 1.12 18.43 -7.48
CA ASP A 386 2.49 18.93 -7.63
C ASP A 386 3.29 18.95 -6.32
N GLY A 387 2.78 18.22 -5.32
CA GLY A 387 3.36 18.15 -3.97
C GLY A 387 2.58 18.91 -2.90
N SER A 388 1.73 19.87 -3.28
CA SER A 388 0.91 20.65 -2.34
C SER A 388 0.02 19.77 -1.44
N ALA A 389 -0.71 18.80 -2.01
CA ALA A 389 -1.54 17.88 -1.24
C ALA A 389 -0.71 16.93 -0.34
N ASP A 390 0.49 16.56 -0.78
CA ASP A 390 1.41 15.73 0.01
C ASP A 390 1.92 16.49 1.23
N LEU A 391 2.35 17.75 1.05
CA LEU A 391 2.77 18.64 2.14
C LEU A 391 1.63 18.90 3.13
N ALA A 392 0.44 19.20 2.63
CA ALA A 392 -0.74 19.43 3.47
C ALA A 392 -1.07 18.20 4.33
N ARG A 393 -0.96 16.99 3.77
CA ARG A 393 -1.15 15.73 4.51
C ARG A 393 -0.11 15.56 5.61
N LEU A 394 1.16 15.83 5.33
CA LEU A 394 2.25 15.72 6.30
C LEU A 394 2.11 16.74 7.44
N TRP A 395 1.76 17.99 7.15
CA TRP A 395 1.40 18.97 8.17
C TRP A 395 0.20 18.54 9.01
N GLY A 396 -0.82 17.97 8.37
CA GLY A 396 -1.96 17.38 9.06
C GLY A 396 -1.56 16.27 10.03
N ILE A 397 -0.59 15.42 9.67
CA ILE A 397 -0.05 14.37 10.55
C ILE A 397 0.74 14.98 11.70
N HIS A 398 1.69 15.87 11.40
CA HIS A 398 2.55 16.51 12.40
C HIS A 398 1.75 17.28 13.46
N SER A 399 0.74 18.03 13.04
CA SER A 399 -0.13 18.80 13.95
C SER A 399 -0.95 17.93 14.91
N ARG A 400 -1.21 16.65 14.57
CA ARG A 400 -1.86 15.70 15.48
C ARG A 400 -0.88 15.10 16.48
N SER A 401 0.33 14.76 16.03
CA SER A 401 1.36 14.19 16.91
C SER A 401 1.86 15.18 17.95
N ALA A 402 1.91 16.48 17.63
CA ALA A 402 2.40 17.51 18.56
C ALA A 402 1.45 17.81 19.74
N LYS A 403 0.20 17.32 19.72
CA LYS A 403 -0.79 17.49 20.80
C LYS A 403 -0.83 16.33 21.80
N ARG A 404 -0.09 15.26 21.54
CA ARG A 404 0.09 14.12 22.44
C ARG A 404 1.41 14.29 23.17
#